data_AF-A0A2N4XJN1-F1
#
_entry.id   AF-A0A2N4XJN1-F1
#
_cell.length_a   1.000
_cell.length_b   1.000
_cell.length_c   1.000
_cell.angle_alpha   90.00
_cell.angle_beta   90.00
_cell.angle_gamma   90.00
#
_symmetry.space_group_name_H-M   'P 1'
#
loop_
_entity.id
_entity.type
_entity.pdbx_description
1 polymer ?
#
loop_
_entity_poly.entity_id
_entity_poly.type
_entity_poly.pdbx_seq_one_letter_code
_entity_poly.pdbx_strand_id
1 'polypeptide(L)'
;MKACAVAMLWILSGMAAQAEEFVFDASEFEKKPYEFGGYLEQKFETLSLRGDSSAYRIAYPGEAPRDWLNRTTTTLELSGKTSWRGFTADARAQASYAADTLLERVSYGALMDGGLRWSAGPALTVDLGKRVQRWGKGYAWNPVGFVERPKDPVDPTASREGFVMAGVEWNRSLAGPVSALGLTGLAVPTNDNLNNDFGKQQNPNPAAKLYLLAWDTDVDLMWRGEGARPQSFGADFSRNLSPALEVHGEWARTLDATRTTVSESGVSSSTPLDYNAFLIGLRYLTLGEITLIGEYYHNGGGYTADELDDYYAFMDRATVQGASASLSSKARTVAQSGYAKANPGQDYLYLKASKAEPFGWLYGSVALTTMANIGDGSWQIQPEVSYTGFSNLELRSRAILLGGPENAEFTTKTSNWRLEAYARWFF
;
A
#
# COMPACT_ATOMS: atom_id res chain seq x y z
N MET A 1 -12.51 -33.82 -5.62
CA MET A 1 -13.69 -32.95 -5.89
C MET A 1 -14.92 -33.59 -5.27
N LYS A 2 -15.74 -32.80 -4.53
CA LYS A 2 -16.80 -33.19 -3.58
C LYS A 2 -16.31 -33.44 -2.14
N ALA A 3 -16.06 -32.36 -1.39
CA ALA A 3 -16.18 -32.32 0.10
C ALA A 3 -15.92 -30.94 0.75
N CYS A 4 -15.92 -29.81 0.03
CA CYS A 4 -15.65 -28.49 0.65
C CYS A 4 -16.79 -27.46 0.57
N ALA A 5 -17.96 -27.79 0.03
CA ALA A 5 -19.05 -26.83 -0.14
C ALA A 5 -20.12 -26.84 0.98
N VAL A 6 -19.94 -27.63 2.05
CA VAL A 6 -21.00 -27.84 3.07
C VAL A 6 -20.75 -27.08 4.38
N ALA A 7 -19.56 -26.50 4.59
CA ALA A 7 -19.24 -25.79 5.84
C ALA A 7 -19.74 -24.34 5.91
N MET A 8 -20.13 -23.73 4.77
CA MET A 8 -20.52 -22.31 4.72
C MET A 8 -22.02 -22.05 4.99
N LEU A 9 -22.84 -23.11 5.08
CA LEU A 9 -24.29 -22.98 5.27
C LEU A 9 -24.77 -23.15 6.72
N TRP A 10 -23.89 -23.50 7.67
CA TRP A 10 -24.29 -23.84 9.06
C TRP A 10 -24.00 -22.76 10.11
N ILE A 11 -23.41 -21.61 9.71
CA ILE A 11 -23.21 -20.45 10.62
C ILE A 11 -24.31 -19.39 10.44
N LEU A 12 -25.21 -19.55 9.45
CA LEU A 12 -26.26 -18.57 9.11
C LEU A 12 -27.62 -18.80 9.81
N SER A 13 -27.76 -19.80 10.66
CA SER A 13 -29.02 -20.12 11.36
C SER A 13 -28.88 -19.86 12.86
N GLY A 14 -29.05 -18.60 13.28
CA GLY A 14 -29.05 -18.27 14.71
C GLY A 14 -29.29 -16.81 15.12
N MET A 15 -29.42 -15.85 14.20
CA MET A 15 -29.72 -14.47 14.60
C MET A 15 -31.22 -14.19 14.40
N ALA A 16 -31.99 -14.48 15.46
CA ALA A 16 -33.32 -13.93 15.60
C ALA A 16 -33.18 -12.40 15.68
N ALA A 17 -33.67 -11.70 14.67
CA ALA A 17 -33.83 -10.25 14.71
C ALA A 17 -34.89 -9.92 15.77
N GLN A 18 -34.47 -9.54 16.98
CA GLN A 18 -35.33 -8.78 17.86
C GLN A 18 -35.26 -7.32 17.41
N ALA A 19 -36.43 -6.75 17.09
CA ALA A 19 -36.57 -5.32 16.92
C ALA A 19 -36.41 -4.69 18.31
N GLU A 20 -35.20 -4.19 18.61
CA GLU A 20 -34.99 -3.32 19.77
C GLU A 20 -35.68 -1.98 19.51
N GLU A 21 -36.57 -1.58 20.41
CA GLU A 21 -37.12 -0.24 20.45
C GLU A 21 -35.97 0.76 20.65
N PHE A 22 -35.90 1.78 19.79
CA PHE A 22 -34.85 2.79 19.84
C PHE A 22 -35.03 3.68 21.09
N VAL A 23 -34.32 3.34 22.17
CA VAL A 23 -34.22 4.17 23.37
C VAL A 23 -33.03 5.11 23.18
N PHE A 24 -33.30 6.40 23.13
CA PHE A 24 -32.24 7.41 23.07
C PHE A 24 -31.49 7.44 24.41
N ASP A 25 -30.28 6.91 24.45
CA ASP A 25 -29.38 6.96 25.60
C ASP A 25 -28.34 8.07 25.43
N ALA A 26 -28.48 9.14 26.21
CA ALA A 26 -27.55 10.27 26.20
C ALA A 26 -26.12 9.88 26.62
N SER A 27 -25.93 8.76 27.33
CA SER A 27 -24.62 8.24 27.74
C SER A 27 -23.82 7.62 26.57
N GLU A 28 -24.47 7.28 25.45
CA GLU A 28 -23.77 6.88 24.21
C GLU A 28 -23.00 8.04 23.58
N PHE A 29 -23.38 9.28 23.86
CA PHE A 29 -22.75 10.50 23.34
C PHE A 29 -21.74 11.12 24.31
N GLU A 30 -21.62 10.59 25.53
CA GLU A 30 -20.52 10.96 26.42
C GLU A 30 -19.21 10.40 25.86
N LYS A 31 -18.18 11.25 25.80
CA LYS A 31 -16.86 10.86 25.30
C LYS A 31 -16.26 9.80 26.23
N LYS A 32 -16.43 8.53 25.87
CA LYS A 32 -15.85 7.41 26.61
C LYS A 32 -14.32 7.59 26.66
N PRO A 33 -13.69 7.42 27.82
CA PRO A 33 -12.25 7.59 27.96
C PRO A 33 -11.46 6.46 27.29
N TYR A 34 -12.15 5.45 26.76
CA TYR A 34 -11.60 4.35 26.00
C TYR A 34 -12.50 3.99 24.82
N GLU A 35 -11.87 3.54 23.74
CA GLU A 35 -12.49 2.95 22.56
C GLU A 35 -11.77 1.62 22.31
N PHE A 36 -12.53 0.58 22.00
CA PHE A 36 -12.00 -0.71 21.55
C PHE A 36 -12.80 -1.12 20.32
N GLY A 37 -12.12 -1.76 19.38
CA GLY A 37 -12.78 -2.34 18.24
C GLY A 37 -11.80 -3.15 17.42
N GLY A 38 -12.30 -3.79 16.38
CA GLY A 38 -11.45 -4.60 15.53
C GLY A 38 -12.21 -5.20 14.37
N TYR A 39 -11.55 -6.14 13.70
CA TYR A 39 -12.20 -6.98 12.72
C TYR A 39 -11.59 -8.37 12.65
N LEU A 40 -12.43 -9.33 12.24
CA LEU A 40 -12.03 -10.64 11.76
C LEU A 40 -12.31 -10.72 10.26
N GLU A 41 -11.29 -11.01 9.47
CA GLU A 41 -11.40 -11.19 8.02
C GLU A 41 -11.04 -12.62 7.63
N GLN A 42 -11.89 -13.22 6.79
CA GLN A 42 -11.57 -14.44 6.06
C GLN A 42 -11.49 -14.12 4.57
N LYS A 43 -10.31 -14.30 3.99
CA LYS A 43 -10.01 -14.11 2.57
C LYS A 43 -9.73 -15.45 1.88
N PHE A 44 -10.24 -15.60 0.67
CA PHE A 44 -9.99 -16.70 -0.26
C PHE A 44 -9.39 -16.14 -1.55
N GLU A 45 -8.33 -16.77 -2.04
CA GLU A 45 -7.68 -16.38 -3.28
C GLU A 45 -7.51 -17.61 -4.18
N THR A 46 -7.80 -17.46 -5.46
CA THR A 46 -7.46 -18.42 -6.52
C THR A 46 -6.53 -17.73 -7.50
N LEU A 47 -5.33 -18.26 -7.66
CA LEU A 47 -4.32 -17.73 -8.56
C LEU A 47 -4.13 -18.71 -9.72
N SER A 48 -4.16 -18.19 -10.95
CA SER A 48 -3.57 -18.89 -12.09
C SER A 48 -2.10 -18.53 -12.16
N LEU A 49 -1.24 -19.51 -11.90
CA LEU A 49 0.20 -19.35 -11.83
C LEU A 49 0.86 -19.51 -13.20
N ARG A 50 2.03 -18.89 -13.36
CA ARG A 50 2.96 -19.15 -14.47
C ARG A 50 4.02 -20.12 -14.01
N GLY A 51 3.66 -21.39 -13.78
CA GLY A 51 4.53 -22.40 -13.18
C GLY A 51 5.89 -22.58 -13.88
N ASP A 52 5.94 -22.35 -15.19
CA ASP A 52 7.17 -22.46 -15.99
C ASP A 52 7.99 -21.16 -16.07
N SER A 53 7.50 -20.05 -15.52
CA SER A 53 8.20 -18.76 -15.56
C SER A 53 9.43 -18.72 -14.65
N SER A 54 10.40 -17.90 -15.01
CA SER A 54 11.54 -17.59 -14.16
C SER A 54 11.12 -16.96 -12.82
N ALA A 55 10.10 -16.09 -12.84
CA ALA A 55 9.54 -15.51 -11.61
C ALA A 55 8.98 -16.56 -10.65
N TYR A 56 8.27 -17.58 -11.15
CA TYR A 56 7.78 -18.68 -10.32
C TYR A 56 8.95 -19.45 -9.68
N ARG A 57 9.97 -19.80 -10.46
CA ARG A 57 11.15 -20.54 -9.97
C ARG A 57 11.97 -19.74 -8.94
N ILE A 58 12.00 -18.41 -9.05
CA ILE A 58 12.58 -17.54 -8.01
C ILE A 58 11.74 -17.56 -6.74
N ALA A 59 10.42 -17.41 -6.89
CA ALA A 59 9.49 -17.28 -5.77
C ALA A 59 9.35 -18.61 -4.99
N TYR A 60 9.45 -19.75 -5.69
CA TYR A 60 9.28 -21.09 -5.14
C TYR A 60 10.43 -22.02 -5.55
N PRO A 61 11.65 -21.82 -5.00
CA PRO A 61 12.81 -22.61 -5.39
C PRO A 61 12.62 -24.10 -5.08
N GLY A 62 12.80 -24.95 -6.09
CA GLY A 62 12.71 -26.42 -5.95
C GLY A 62 11.30 -26.99 -6.04
N GLU A 63 10.27 -26.15 -6.15
CA GLU A 63 8.90 -26.59 -6.36
C GLU A 63 8.64 -26.94 -7.83
N ALA A 64 7.83 -27.97 -8.04
CA ALA A 64 7.39 -28.32 -9.39
C ALA A 64 6.53 -27.19 -9.98
N PRO A 65 6.55 -26.99 -11.32
CA PRO A 65 5.63 -26.08 -12.00
C PRO A 65 4.17 -26.39 -11.65
N ARG A 66 3.38 -25.34 -11.45
CA ARG A 66 1.95 -25.42 -11.13
C ARG A 66 1.19 -24.34 -11.89
N ASP A 67 -0.04 -24.68 -12.28
CA ASP A 67 -0.94 -23.75 -12.98
C ASP A 67 -1.92 -23.04 -12.05
N TRP A 68 -2.15 -23.60 -10.86
CA TRP A 68 -3.20 -23.15 -9.95
C TRP A 68 -2.72 -23.17 -8.49
N LEU A 69 -3.12 -22.15 -7.74
CA LEU A 69 -2.93 -22.08 -6.29
C LEU A 69 -4.17 -21.52 -5.64
N ASN A 70 -4.64 -22.18 -4.58
CA ASN A 70 -5.69 -21.65 -3.71
C ASN A 70 -5.08 -21.29 -2.37
N ARG A 71 -5.33 -20.08 -1.91
CA ARG A 71 -4.85 -19.57 -0.63
C ARG A 71 -6.02 -19.13 0.23
N THR A 72 -5.95 -19.46 1.51
CA THR A 72 -6.82 -18.90 2.54
C THR A 72 -6.01 -18.02 3.46
N THR A 73 -6.53 -16.83 3.80
CA THR A 73 -5.94 -15.96 4.81
C THR A 73 -7.00 -15.58 5.83
N THR A 74 -6.71 -15.82 7.10
CA THR A 74 -7.51 -15.33 8.22
C THR A 74 -6.74 -14.22 8.91
N THR A 75 -7.37 -13.07 9.13
CA THR A 75 -6.76 -11.90 9.78
C THR A 75 -7.62 -11.44 10.93
N LEU A 76 -7.03 -11.27 12.11
CA LEU A 76 -7.64 -10.61 13.25
C LEU A 76 -6.89 -9.30 13.50
N GLU A 77 -7.60 -8.18 13.49
CA GLU A 77 -7.07 -6.88 13.91
C GLU A 77 -7.82 -6.40 15.15
N LEU A 78 -7.07 -5.97 16.16
CA LEU A 78 -7.60 -5.39 17.39
C LEU A 78 -7.04 -3.98 17.53
N SER A 79 -7.88 -3.04 17.95
CA SER A 79 -7.54 -1.66 18.18
C SER A 79 -8.09 -1.19 19.52
N GLY A 80 -7.31 -0.35 20.19
CA GLY A 80 -7.69 0.26 21.46
C GLY A 80 -7.11 1.65 21.57
N LYS A 81 -7.86 2.55 22.18
CA LYS A 81 -7.43 3.92 22.45
C LYS A 81 -7.96 4.36 23.80
N THR A 82 -7.16 5.13 24.52
CA THR A 82 -7.59 5.82 25.74
C THR A 82 -7.04 7.23 25.79
N SER A 83 -7.75 8.14 26.45
CA SER A 83 -7.35 9.55 26.56
C SER A 83 -7.46 10.04 27.99
N TRP A 84 -6.43 10.74 28.46
CA TRP A 84 -6.38 11.33 29.80
C TRP A 84 -5.55 12.61 29.81
N ARG A 85 -6.16 13.74 30.21
CA ARG A 85 -5.49 15.04 30.44
C ARG A 85 -4.50 15.46 29.32
N GLY A 86 -4.94 15.41 28.07
CA GLY A 86 -4.13 15.79 26.91
C GLY A 86 -3.19 14.68 26.40
N PHE A 87 -3.09 13.55 27.10
CA PHE A 87 -2.43 12.35 26.61
C PHE A 87 -3.43 11.42 25.94
N THR A 88 -3.01 10.77 24.86
CA THR A 88 -3.72 9.69 24.20
C THR A 88 -2.76 8.53 24.04
N ALA A 89 -3.13 7.36 24.54
CA ALA A 89 -2.43 6.12 24.27
C ALA A 89 -3.32 5.28 23.36
N ASP A 90 -2.75 4.74 22.29
CA ASP A 90 -3.48 3.93 21.32
C ASP A 90 -2.60 2.81 20.78
N ALA A 91 -3.23 1.73 20.34
CA ALA A 91 -2.55 0.60 19.72
C ALA A 91 -3.49 -0.13 18.77
N ARG A 92 -2.91 -0.63 17.68
CA ARG A 92 -3.55 -1.52 16.72
C ARG A 92 -2.64 -2.68 16.42
N ALA A 93 -3.09 -3.89 16.70
CA ALA A 93 -2.31 -5.10 16.53
C ALA A 93 -3.04 -6.06 15.61
N GLN A 94 -2.28 -6.78 14.78
CA GLN A 94 -2.81 -7.73 13.83
C GLN A 94 -2.18 -9.11 14.03
N ALA A 95 -3.00 -10.15 13.93
CA ALA A 95 -2.58 -11.52 13.77
C ALA A 95 -3.12 -12.05 12.44
N SER A 96 -2.33 -12.84 11.72
CA SER A 96 -2.77 -13.47 10.48
C SER A 96 -2.23 -14.88 10.30
N TYR A 97 -3.05 -15.72 9.68
CA TYR A 97 -2.71 -17.07 9.25
C TYR A 97 -3.03 -17.20 7.76
N ALA A 98 -2.00 -17.39 6.93
CA ALA A 98 -2.14 -17.61 5.50
C ALA A 98 -1.57 -18.98 5.13
N ALA A 99 -2.36 -19.78 4.43
CA ALA A 99 -1.95 -21.13 4.03
C ALA A 99 -2.37 -21.46 2.59
N ASP A 100 -1.47 -22.12 1.89
CA ASP A 100 -1.66 -22.78 0.60
C ASP A 100 -0.69 -23.97 0.48
N THR A 101 -0.61 -24.59 -0.69
CA THR A 101 0.25 -25.79 -0.90
C THR A 101 1.74 -25.49 -1.00
N LEU A 102 2.14 -24.22 -1.17
CA LEU A 102 3.51 -23.75 -1.35
C LEU A 102 4.01 -22.94 -0.15
N LEU A 103 3.10 -22.42 0.68
CA LEU A 103 3.40 -21.52 1.78
C LEU A 103 2.45 -21.76 2.95
N GLU A 104 3.03 -21.87 4.13
CA GLU A 104 2.34 -21.64 5.39
C GLU A 104 3.01 -20.46 6.10
N ARG A 105 2.25 -19.39 6.34
CA ARG A 105 2.74 -18.17 6.98
C ARG A 105 1.85 -17.79 8.14
N VAL A 106 2.46 -17.65 9.30
CA VAL A 106 1.80 -17.18 10.51
C VAL A 106 2.46 -15.90 10.99
N SER A 107 1.65 -14.90 11.33
CA SER A 107 2.09 -13.68 11.98
C SER A 107 1.28 -13.50 13.26
N TYR A 108 1.97 -13.50 14.40
CA TYR A 108 1.35 -13.29 15.71
C TYR A 108 1.64 -11.86 16.19
N GLY A 109 0.58 -11.10 16.49
CA GLY A 109 0.66 -9.87 17.26
C GLY A 109 1.54 -8.78 16.66
N ALA A 110 1.56 -8.65 15.33
CA ALA A 110 2.25 -7.55 14.67
C ALA A 110 1.58 -6.22 15.07
N LEU A 111 2.29 -5.38 15.83
CA LEU A 111 1.83 -4.02 16.12
C LEU A 111 1.84 -3.22 14.80
N MET A 112 0.67 -2.86 14.29
CA MET A 112 0.49 -2.12 13.05
C MET A 112 0.81 -0.64 13.27
N ASP A 113 0.17 -0.03 14.25
CA ASP A 113 0.48 1.29 14.79
C ASP A 113 0.15 1.32 16.29
N GLY A 114 0.67 2.33 16.99
CA GLY A 114 0.41 2.53 18.40
C GLY A 114 1.50 3.32 19.09
N GLY A 115 1.15 4.01 20.16
CA GLY A 115 2.08 4.87 20.87
C GLY A 115 1.40 5.78 21.87
N LEU A 116 2.14 6.80 22.28
CA LEU A 116 1.70 7.86 23.16
C LEU A 116 1.74 9.19 22.41
N ARG A 117 0.61 9.88 22.41
CA ARG A 117 0.49 11.24 21.90
C ARG A 117 0.20 12.19 23.05
N TRP A 118 0.92 13.30 23.12
CA TRP A 118 0.69 14.38 24.06
C TRP A 118 0.33 15.67 23.31
N SER A 119 -0.87 16.18 23.57
CA SER A 119 -1.32 17.50 23.12
C SER A 119 -0.95 18.53 24.19
N ALA A 120 0.23 19.16 24.04
CA ALA A 120 0.74 20.16 24.98
C ALA A 120 -0.05 21.49 24.93
N GLY A 121 -0.86 21.68 23.89
CA GLY A 121 -1.80 22.78 23.71
C GLY A 121 -2.57 22.63 22.40
N PRO A 122 -3.35 23.64 21.98
CA PRO A 122 -4.16 23.57 20.75
C PRO A 122 -3.33 23.44 19.46
N ALA A 123 -2.06 23.88 19.51
CA ALA A 123 -1.19 23.98 18.35
C ALA A 123 -0.06 22.94 18.34
N LEU A 124 0.32 22.38 19.50
CA LEU A 124 1.54 21.57 19.63
C LEU A 124 1.19 20.15 20.09
N THR A 125 1.62 19.18 19.30
CA THR A 125 1.50 17.75 19.58
C THR A 125 2.88 17.09 19.55
N VAL A 126 3.13 16.20 20.50
CA VAL A 126 4.31 15.32 20.53
C VAL A 126 3.81 13.88 20.43
N ASP A 127 4.45 13.07 19.59
CA ASP A 127 4.07 11.69 19.34
C ASP A 127 5.29 10.77 19.48
N LEU A 128 5.14 9.68 20.23
CA LEU A 128 6.17 8.66 20.43
C LEU A 128 5.55 7.28 20.22
N GLY A 129 6.09 6.51 19.29
CA GLY A 129 5.66 5.13 19.06
C GLY A 129 5.71 4.75 17.60
N LYS A 130 4.98 3.69 17.26
CA LYS A 130 4.89 3.16 15.91
C LYS A 130 3.76 3.87 15.15
N ARG A 131 4.11 4.69 14.15
CA ARG A 131 3.15 5.55 13.45
C ARG A 131 3.24 5.40 11.94
N VAL A 132 2.08 5.51 11.31
CA VAL A 132 1.97 5.61 9.85
C VAL A 132 1.92 7.09 9.50
N GLN A 133 2.94 7.58 8.81
CA GLN A 133 2.90 8.90 8.19
C GLN A 133 2.20 8.77 6.84
N ARG A 134 1.29 9.69 6.53
CA ARG A 134 0.58 9.74 5.24
C ARG A 134 0.95 11.05 4.54
N TRP A 135 2.20 11.15 4.12
CA TRP A 135 2.69 12.26 3.32
C TRP A 135 2.32 12.02 1.86
N GLY A 136 2.06 13.04 1.05
CA GLY A 136 1.60 12.86 -0.32
C GLY A 136 0.07 12.91 -0.48
N LYS A 137 -0.36 13.10 -1.73
CA LYS A 137 -1.75 13.20 -2.20
C LYS A 137 -2.11 12.09 -3.18
N GLY A 138 -1.13 11.38 -3.72
CA GLY A 138 -1.31 10.33 -4.72
C GLY A 138 -2.16 9.19 -4.21
N TYR A 139 -2.94 8.60 -5.11
CA TYR A 139 -3.81 7.46 -4.88
C TYR A 139 -2.99 6.17 -4.96
N ALA A 140 -2.47 5.81 -6.13
CA ALA A 140 -1.80 4.53 -6.37
C ALA A 140 -0.33 4.52 -5.97
N TRP A 141 0.40 5.62 -6.23
CA TRP A 141 1.80 5.79 -5.84
C TRP A 141 1.96 6.94 -4.85
N ASN A 142 3.19 7.11 -4.36
CA ASN A 142 3.56 8.17 -3.41
C ASN A 142 5.07 8.44 -3.45
N PRO A 143 5.60 9.14 -4.46
CA PRO A 143 7.01 9.52 -4.52
C PRO A 143 7.51 10.31 -3.30
N VAL A 144 6.65 11.07 -2.62
CA VAL A 144 7.04 11.87 -1.44
C VAL A 144 6.84 11.15 -0.10
N GLY A 145 6.46 9.87 -0.13
CA GLY A 145 6.27 8.99 1.02
C GLY A 145 7.58 8.59 1.71
N PHE A 146 8.41 9.55 2.11
CA PHE A 146 9.79 9.31 2.56
C PHE A 146 9.91 8.51 3.86
N VAL A 147 8.89 8.59 4.71
CA VAL A 147 8.81 8.02 6.07
C VAL A 147 7.58 7.14 6.21
N GLU A 148 7.19 6.45 5.14
CA GLU A 148 6.16 5.42 5.16
C GLU A 148 6.63 4.15 4.48
N ARG A 149 5.96 3.04 4.81
CA ARG A 149 6.14 1.80 4.06
C ARG A 149 5.53 1.95 2.67
N PRO A 150 6.13 1.33 1.63
CA PRO A 150 5.62 1.42 0.28
C PRO A 150 4.13 1.09 0.22
N LYS A 151 3.39 1.94 -0.50
CA LYS A 151 1.99 1.67 -0.82
C LYS A 151 1.91 0.47 -1.77
N ASP A 152 0.88 -0.34 -1.64
CA ASP A 152 0.52 -1.35 -2.64
C ASP A 152 -0.42 -0.69 -3.67
N PRO A 153 0.01 -0.47 -4.92
CA PRO A 153 -0.84 0.17 -5.93
C PRO A 153 -2.04 -0.69 -6.36
N VAL A 154 -2.04 -2.00 -6.07
CA VAL A 154 -3.15 -2.94 -6.32
C VAL A 154 -4.18 -2.93 -5.19
N ASP A 155 -3.79 -2.49 -4.00
CA ASP A 155 -4.71 -2.16 -2.90
C ASP A 155 -4.23 -0.92 -2.14
N PRO A 156 -4.43 0.30 -2.70
CA PRO A 156 -3.95 1.54 -2.09
C PRO A 156 -4.53 1.82 -0.71
N THR A 157 -5.67 1.20 -0.40
CA THR A 157 -6.40 1.33 0.85
C THR A 157 -5.95 0.35 1.92
N ALA A 158 -5.09 -0.60 1.58
CA ALA A 158 -4.59 -1.60 2.52
C ALA A 158 -3.93 -0.92 3.74
N SER A 159 -4.23 -1.46 4.92
CA SER A 159 -3.57 -1.05 6.15
C SER A 159 -2.07 -1.33 6.04
N ARG A 160 -1.25 -0.35 6.44
CA ARG A 160 0.20 -0.45 6.43
C ARG A 160 0.72 -0.32 7.85
N GLU A 161 1.69 -1.16 8.18
CA GLU A 161 2.44 -1.04 9.41
C GLU A 161 3.23 0.29 9.43
N GLY A 162 3.26 0.99 10.56
CA GLY A 162 4.01 2.22 10.77
C GLY A 162 5.47 2.00 11.21
N PHE A 163 6.30 3.03 11.13
CA PHE A 163 7.65 2.98 11.68
C PHE A 163 7.65 3.46 13.13
N VAL A 164 8.55 2.92 13.96
CA VAL A 164 8.81 3.47 15.29
C VAL A 164 9.51 4.82 15.14
N MET A 165 8.94 5.87 15.69
CA MET A 165 9.41 7.23 15.52
C MET A 165 9.10 8.12 16.73
N ALA A 166 9.80 9.24 16.78
CA ALA A 166 9.45 10.39 17.59
C ALA A 166 9.06 11.55 16.67
N GLY A 167 7.99 12.26 17.00
CA GLY A 167 7.45 13.33 16.19
C GLY A 167 7.00 14.53 17.01
N VAL A 168 7.14 15.71 16.41
CA VAL A 168 6.57 16.97 16.91
C VAL A 168 5.79 17.61 15.77
N GLU A 169 4.56 18.00 16.04
CA GLU A 169 3.68 18.69 15.12
C GLU A 169 3.26 20.02 15.72
N TRP A 170 3.48 21.10 14.97
CA TRP A 170 3.04 22.43 15.32
C TRP A 170 2.15 23.00 14.21
N ASN A 171 0.95 23.43 14.54
CA ASN A 171 -0.01 23.98 13.59
C ASN A 171 -0.49 25.37 14.02
N ARG A 172 -0.70 26.26 13.05
CA ARG A 172 -1.19 27.61 13.27
C ARG A 172 -2.11 28.06 12.13
N SER A 173 -3.30 28.50 12.49
CA SER A 173 -4.18 29.23 11.58
C SER A 173 -3.73 30.67 11.45
N LEU A 174 -3.81 31.22 10.24
CA LEU A 174 -3.38 32.56 9.88
C LEU A 174 -4.54 33.31 9.20
N ALA A 175 -4.52 34.63 9.29
CA ALA A 175 -5.39 35.47 8.48
C ALA A 175 -4.64 35.86 7.20
N GLY A 176 -5.21 35.60 6.03
CA GLY A 176 -4.64 36.02 4.75
C GLY A 176 -4.61 34.92 3.69
N PRO A 177 -3.82 35.12 2.62
CA PRO A 177 -3.75 34.18 1.49
C PRO A 177 -3.17 32.82 1.86
N VAL A 178 -2.35 32.75 2.91
CA VAL A 178 -1.98 31.50 3.58
C VAL A 178 -2.81 31.44 4.86
N SER A 179 -3.73 30.49 4.94
CA SER A 179 -4.73 30.39 6.02
C SER A 179 -4.36 29.36 7.08
N ALA A 180 -3.50 28.40 6.75
CA ALA A 180 -2.95 27.42 7.68
C ALA A 180 -1.46 27.17 7.41
N LEU A 181 -0.73 26.97 8.49
CA LEU A 181 0.69 26.63 8.51
C LEU A 181 0.89 25.45 9.46
N GLY A 182 1.55 24.40 8.99
CA GLY A 182 1.91 23.24 9.80
C GLY A 182 3.39 22.94 9.67
N LEU A 183 4.04 22.57 10.77
CA LEU A 183 5.41 22.09 10.80
C LEU A 183 5.46 20.76 11.53
N THR A 184 5.93 19.74 10.85
CA THR A 184 6.17 18.41 11.40
C THR A 184 7.67 18.14 11.40
N GLY A 185 8.23 17.73 12.54
CA GLY A 185 9.59 17.20 12.66
C GLY A 185 9.56 15.77 13.17
N LEU A 186 10.32 14.88 12.55
CA LEU A 186 10.37 13.45 12.86
C LEU A 186 11.81 12.97 13.03
N ALA A 187 11.99 11.97 13.89
CA ALA A 187 13.16 11.10 13.94
C ALA A 187 12.69 9.64 13.84
N VAL A 188 13.21 8.92 12.84
CA VAL A 188 12.86 7.52 12.56
C VAL A 188 14.07 6.64 12.82
N PRO A 189 14.38 6.30 14.08
CA PRO A 189 15.57 5.54 14.40
C PRO A 189 15.56 4.16 13.72
N THR A 190 16.71 3.73 13.23
CA THR A 190 16.94 2.40 12.67
C THR A 190 18.04 1.65 13.41
N ASN A 191 17.96 0.32 13.46
CA ASN A 191 19.03 -0.62 13.78
C ASN A 191 18.57 -2.04 13.40
N ASP A 192 19.33 -3.07 13.75
CA ASP A 192 18.98 -4.47 13.42
C ASP A 192 17.60 -4.92 13.95
N ASN A 193 17.11 -4.31 15.03
CA ASN A 193 15.85 -4.65 15.70
C ASN A 193 14.73 -3.63 15.46
N LEU A 194 15.06 -2.39 15.07
CA LEU A 194 14.12 -1.28 14.96
C LEU A 194 14.08 -0.75 13.53
N ASN A 195 12.89 -0.76 12.92
CA ASN A 195 12.68 -0.29 11.54
C ASN A 195 13.73 -0.84 10.56
N ASN A 196 14.12 -2.11 10.71
CA ASN A 196 15.22 -2.70 9.94
C ASN A 196 14.92 -2.81 8.43
N ASP A 197 13.65 -2.74 8.06
CA ASP A 197 13.13 -2.63 6.69
C ASP A 197 13.15 -1.19 6.14
N PHE A 198 13.31 -0.18 7.00
CA PHE A 198 13.71 1.16 6.60
C PHE A 198 15.20 1.21 6.25
N GLY A 199 16.03 0.58 7.08
CA GLY A 199 17.44 0.29 6.84
C GLY A 199 18.08 -0.37 8.05
N LYS A 200 19.15 -1.14 7.84
CA LYS A 200 19.78 -1.96 8.91
C LYS A 200 20.77 -1.18 9.78
N GLN A 201 21.36 -0.11 9.25
CA GLN A 201 22.37 0.66 9.95
C GLN A 201 21.76 1.53 11.06
N GLN A 202 22.52 1.75 12.15
CA GLN A 202 22.10 2.62 13.23
C GLN A 202 22.09 4.08 12.79
N ASN A 203 20.91 4.64 12.56
CA ASN A 203 20.74 6.03 12.11
C ASN A 203 19.48 6.67 12.72
N PRO A 204 19.47 7.98 12.98
CA PRO A 204 18.30 8.68 13.49
C PRO A 204 17.26 9.02 12.41
N ASN A 205 17.66 9.08 11.14
CA ASN A 205 16.84 9.42 9.96
C ASN A 205 15.88 10.61 10.21
N PRO A 206 16.42 11.84 10.38
CA PRO A 206 15.58 13.01 10.60
C PRO A 206 14.74 13.31 9.35
N ALA A 207 13.50 13.74 9.55
CA ALA A 207 12.63 14.19 8.47
C ALA A 207 11.79 15.38 8.93
N ALA A 208 11.38 16.22 7.99
CA ALA A 208 10.54 17.36 8.26
C ALA A 208 9.53 17.58 7.13
N LYS A 209 8.38 18.14 7.50
CA LYS A 209 7.33 18.58 6.57
C LYS A 209 6.83 19.96 6.96
N LEU A 210 6.76 20.86 5.98
CA LEU A 210 6.09 22.15 6.08
C LEU A 210 4.80 22.08 5.26
N TYR A 211 3.66 22.24 5.92
CA TYR A 211 2.34 22.31 5.31
C TYR A 211 1.87 23.76 5.21
N LEU A 212 1.26 24.11 4.08
CA LEU A 212 0.64 25.40 3.82
C LEU A 212 -0.73 25.17 3.19
N LEU A 213 -1.77 25.84 3.71
CA LEU A 213 -3.00 26.06 2.96
C LEU A 213 -2.92 27.46 2.34
N ALA A 214 -2.48 27.53 1.08
CA ALA A 214 -2.20 28.78 0.38
C ALA A 214 -3.10 28.93 -0.86
N TRP A 215 -3.89 30.01 -0.95
CA TRP A 215 -4.84 30.25 -2.04
C TRP A 215 -5.75 29.05 -2.33
N ASP A 216 -6.34 28.48 -1.27
CA ASP A 216 -7.18 27.27 -1.32
C ASP A 216 -6.49 26.05 -1.95
N THR A 217 -5.16 26.01 -1.86
CA THR A 217 -4.31 24.91 -2.33
C THR A 217 -3.55 24.35 -1.14
N ASP A 218 -3.69 23.06 -0.91
CA ASP A 218 -2.83 22.33 0.01
C ASP A 218 -1.45 22.21 -0.64
N VAL A 219 -0.39 22.65 0.05
CA VAL A 219 1.00 22.54 -0.40
C VAL A 219 1.83 21.97 0.74
N ASP A 220 2.53 20.88 0.50
CA ASP A 220 3.48 20.30 1.45
C ASP A 220 4.90 20.38 0.86
N LEU A 221 5.87 20.82 1.66
CA LEU A 221 7.31 20.72 1.37
C LEU A 221 7.95 19.76 2.35
N MET A 222 8.74 18.81 1.85
CA MET A 222 9.23 17.68 2.63
C MET A 222 10.73 17.51 2.47
N TRP A 223 11.35 17.03 3.54
CA TRP A 223 12.75 16.67 3.56
C TRP A 223 12.96 15.42 4.41
N ARG A 224 13.80 14.52 3.93
CA ARG A 224 14.40 13.43 4.70
C ARG A 224 15.91 13.58 4.61
N GLY A 225 16.56 13.74 5.75
CA GLY A 225 18.02 13.77 5.84
C GLY A 225 18.64 12.41 5.49
N GLU A 226 19.91 12.45 5.11
CA GLU A 226 20.70 11.23 4.91
C GLU A 226 20.75 10.39 6.20
N GLY A 227 20.76 9.08 6.04
CA GLY A 227 20.88 8.11 7.12
C GLY A 227 20.89 6.69 6.57
N ALA A 228 19.97 5.84 7.04
CA ALA A 228 19.79 4.49 6.52
C ALA A 228 19.24 4.49 5.07
N ARG A 229 18.65 5.60 4.63
CA ARG A 229 18.22 5.85 3.25
C ARG A 229 18.91 7.10 2.71
N PRO A 230 19.06 7.22 1.38
CA PRO A 230 19.63 8.42 0.80
C PRO A 230 18.77 9.65 1.08
N GLN A 231 19.38 10.83 1.04
CA GLN A 231 18.68 12.08 1.27
C GLN A 231 17.61 12.33 0.20
N SER A 232 16.44 12.84 0.62
CA SER A 232 15.37 13.20 -0.31
C SER A 232 14.73 14.54 0.03
N PHE A 233 14.32 15.25 -1.02
CA PHE A 233 13.50 16.45 -0.96
C PHE A 233 12.22 16.22 -1.74
N GLY A 234 11.11 16.78 -1.28
CA GLY A 234 9.83 16.61 -1.96
C GLY A 234 8.93 17.82 -1.83
N ALA A 235 7.98 17.90 -2.75
CA ALA A 235 6.88 18.82 -2.70
C ALA A 235 5.62 18.11 -3.21
N ASP A 236 4.48 18.42 -2.62
CA ASP A 236 3.19 18.04 -3.17
C ASP A 236 2.21 19.22 -3.15
N PHE A 237 1.17 19.10 -3.97
CA PHE A 237 0.02 19.99 -3.91
C PHE A 237 -1.28 19.25 -4.20
N SER A 238 -2.39 19.78 -3.70
CA SER A 238 -3.74 19.40 -4.13
C SER A 238 -4.66 20.62 -4.13
N ARG A 239 -5.53 20.70 -5.13
CA ARG A 239 -6.51 21.77 -5.27
C ARG A 239 -7.80 21.28 -5.89
N ASN A 240 -8.92 21.66 -5.28
CA ASN A 240 -10.22 21.57 -5.94
C ASN A 240 -10.37 22.75 -6.92
N LEU A 241 -10.39 22.47 -8.22
CA LEU A 241 -10.69 23.47 -9.27
C LEU A 241 -12.19 23.73 -9.39
N SER A 242 -13.00 22.74 -9.00
CA SER A 242 -14.44 22.85 -8.78
C SER A 242 -14.85 21.84 -7.71
N PRO A 243 -16.10 21.87 -7.19
CA PRO A 243 -16.57 20.84 -6.26
C PRO A 243 -16.46 19.40 -6.79
N ALA A 244 -16.46 19.25 -8.12
CA ALA A 244 -16.39 17.96 -8.79
C ALA A 244 -14.99 17.58 -9.30
N LEU A 245 -14.04 18.52 -9.38
CA LEU A 245 -12.72 18.30 -9.99
C LEU A 245 -11.60 18.72 -9.05
N GLU A 246 -10.76 17.76 -8.71
CA GLU A 246 -9.54 17.92 -7.94
C GLU A 246 -8.32 17.58 -8.80
N VAL A 247 -7.24 18.34 -8.63
CA VAL A 247 -5.94 18.08 -9.25
C VAL A 247 -4.86 18.07 -8.17
N HIS A 248 -3.94 17.12 -8.27
CA HIS A 248 -2.80 16.99 -7.38
C HIS A 248 -1.54 16.66 -8.15
N GLY A 249 -0.42 16.92 -7.50
CA GLY A 249 0.87 16.49 -8.00
C GLY A 249 1.88 16.34 -6.87
N GLU A 250 2.89 15.54 -7.15
CA GLU A 250 4.00 15.27 -6.26
C GLU A 250 5.31 15.30 -7.04
N TRP A 251 6.36 15.78 -6.40
CA TRP A 251 7.72 15.73 -6.92
C TRP A 251 8.65 15.34 -5.78
N ALA A 252 9.57 14.43 -6.05
CA ALA A 252 10.62 14.01 -5.14
C ALA A 252 11.96 13.97 -5.87
N ARG A 253 13.01 14.47 -5.22
CA ARG A 253 14.41 14.28 -5.62
C ARG A 253 15.12 13.46 -4.57
N THR A 254 15.77 12.38 -5.00
CA THR A 254 16.62 11.54 -4.15
C THR A 254 18.06 11.66 -4.63
N LEU A 255 18.98 11.85 -3.69
CA LEU A 255 20.40 12.01 -3.95
C LEU A 255 21.16 10.72 -3.66
N ASP A 256 22.21 10.43 -4.44
CA ASP A 256 23.17 9.35 -4.18
C ASP A 256 22.53 7.97 -3.90
N ALA A 257 21.40 7.67 -4.54
CA ALA A 257 20.76 6.37 -4.39
C ALA A 257 21.57 5.29 -5.11
N THR A 258 21.81 4.15 -4.46
CA THR A 258 22.44 3.02 -5.13
C THR A 258 21.46 2.38 -6.12
N ARG A 259 21.81 2.34 -7.40
CA ARG A 259 21.04 1.65 -8.43
C ARG A 259 21.88 0.54 -9.04
N THR A 260 21.35 -0.68 -8.97
CA THR A 260 21.95 -1.86 -9.58
C THR A 260 21.23 -2.22 -10.87
N THR A 261 21.96 -2.29 -11.97
CA THR A 261 21.48 -2.82 -13.25
C THR A 261 22.12 -4.17 -13.53
N VAL A 262 21.49 -4.96 -14.40
CA VAL A 262 22.04 -6.22 -14.90
C VAL A 262 21.89 -6.25 -16.42
N SER A 263 22.91 -6.73 -17.11
CA SER A 263 22.80 -7.03 -18.55
C SER A 263 22.12 -8.38 -18.76
N GLU A 264 21.67 -8.65 -19.99
CA GLU A 264 21.20 -9.98 -20.39
C GLU A 264 22.19 -11.08 -19.95
N SER A 265 23.50 -10.87 -20.20
CA SER A 265 24.61 -11.78 -19.84
C SER A 265 24.78 -12.02 -18.32
N GLY A 266 24.05 -11.29 -17.49
CA GLY A 266 24.11 -11.36 -16.04
C GLY A 266 25.24 -10.53 -15.45
N VAL A 267 25.86 -9.60 -16.19
CA VAL A 267 26.87 -8.68 -15.62
C VAL A 267 26.13 -7.57 -14.89
N SER A 268 26.40 -7.43 -13.60
CA SER A 268 25.75 -6.44 -12.74
C SER A 268 26.64 -5.23 -12.52
N SER A 269 26.07 -4.03 -12.63
CA SER A 269 26.73 -2.76 -12.30
C SER A 269 25.95 -2.06 -11.21
N SER A 270 26.64 -1.45 -10.25
CA SER A 270 26.02 -0.68 -9.18
C SER A 270 26.63 0.71 -9.15
N THR A 271 25.80 1.73 -9.37
CA THR A 271 26.24 3.12 -9.44
C THR A 271 25.38 4.01 -8.55
N PRO A 272 25.96 5.03 -7.89
CA PRO A 272 25.18 6.12 -7.30
C PRO A 272 24.37 6.84 -8.39
N LEU A 273 23.12 7.19 -8.07
CA LEU A 273 22.21 7.89 -8.96
C LEU A 273 21.42 8.95 -8.17
N ASP A 274 21.53 10.19 -8.64
CA ASP A 274 20.55 11.23 -8.37
C ASP A 274 19.36 11.05 -9.32
N TYR A 275 18.14 11.04 -8.79
CA TYR A 275 16.95 10.95 -9.63
C TYR A 275 15.78 11.77 -9.10
N ASN A 276 14.87 12.08 -10.02
CA ASN A 276 13.57 12.67 -9.69
C ASN A 276 12.47 11.63 -9.89
N ALA A 277 11.46 11.65 -9.04
CA ALA A 277 10.19 10.98 -9.26
C ALA A 277 9.09 12.03 -9.20
N PHE A 278 8.07 11.91 -10.04
CA PHE A 278 6.95 12.83 -10.02
C PHE A 278 5.64 12.12 -10.34
N LEU A 279 4.56 12.66 -9.79
CA LEU A 279 3.20 12.19 -10.01
C LEU A 279 2.34 13.39 -10.35
N ILE A 280 1.44 13.24 -11.30
CA ILE A 280 0.35 14.19 -11.54
C ILE A 280 -0.93 13.42 -11.68
N GLY A 281 -1.98 13.88 -11.01
CA GLY A 281 -3.25 13.20 -11.02
C GLY A 281 -4.44 14.13 -10.85
N LEU A 282 -5.61 13.54 -11.06
CA LEU A 282 -6.89 14.20 -10.91
C LEU A 282 -7.93 13.24 -10.37
N ARG A 283 -8.94 13.81 -9.70
CA ARG A 283 -10.18 13.14 -9.35
C ARG A 283 -11.36 13.94 -9.87
N TYR A 284 -12.25 13.29 -10.62
CA TYR A 284 -13.48 13.88 -11.14
C TYR A 284 -14.73 13.12 -10.70
N LEU A 285 -15.72 13.82 -10.15
CA LEU A 285 -17.04 13.28 -9.84
C LEU A 285 -18.03 13.67 -10.94
N THR A 286 -18.53 12.69 -11.68
CA THR A 286 -19.52 12.90 -12.74
C THR A 286 -20.92 13.20 -12.17
N LEU A 287 -21.82 13.74 -12.99
CA LEU A 287 -23.24 13.91 -12.63
C LEU A 287 -23.95 12.59 -12.32
N GLY A 288 -23.47 11.48 -12.88
CA GLY A 288 -23.97 10.13 -12.60
C GLY A 288 -23.36 9.49 -11.35
N GLU A 289 -22.69 10.28 -10.50
CA GLU A 289 -22.02 9.85 -9.26
C GLU A 289 -20.93 8.78 -9.46
N ILE A 290 -20.37 8.74 -10.67
CA ILE A 290 -19.15 7.96 -10.94
C ILE A 290 -17.96 8.83 -10.54
N THR A 291 -17.13 8.32 -9.65
CA THR A 291 -15.82 8.89 -9.32
C THR A 291 -14.77 8.33 -10.28
N LEU A 292 -14.09 9.22 -10.99
CA LEU A 292 -12.96 8.92 -11.88
C LEU A 292 -11.68 9.44 -11.24
N ILE A 293 -10.64 8.61 -11.22
CA ILE A 293 -9.29 8.98 -10.80
C ILE A 293 -8.34 8.64 -11.94
N GLY A 294 -7.42 9.55 -12.25
CA GLY A 294 -6.35 9.31 -13.20
C GLY A 294 -5.04 9.85 -12.67
N GLU A 295 -3.97 9.05 -12.74
CA GLU A 295 -2.63 9.45 -12.33
C GLU A 295 -1.59 8.99 -13.35
N TYR A 296 -0.65 9.87 -13.67
CA TYR A 296 0.61 9.51 -14.32
C TYR A 296 1.72 9.58 -13.28
N TYR A 297 2.55 8.54 -13.23
CA TYR A 297 3.69 8.43 -12.33
C TYR A 297 4.96 8.14 -13.10
N HIS A 298 5.97 8.97 -12.88
CA HIS A 298 7.34 8.76 -13.35
C HIS A 298 8.28 8.51 -12.16
N ASN A 299 9.03 7.42 -12.23
CA ASN A 299 10.01 6.99 -11.26
C ASN A 299 11.41 7.01 -11.89
N GLY A 300 12.14 8.12 -11.79
CA GLY A 300 13.49 8.21 -12.36
C GLY A 300 14.52 7.26 -11.74
N GLY A 301 14.20 6.65 -10.59
CA GLY A 301 15.00 5.59 -9.98
C GLY A 301 14.62 4.17 -10.43
N GLY A 302 13.52 4.03 -11.19
CA GLY A 302 13.06 2.79 -11.79
C GLY A 302 13.84 2.42 -13.05
N TYR A 303 13.54 1.27 -13.64
CA TYR A 303 14.24 0.71 -14.80
C TYR A 303 13.56 1.04 -16.12
N THR A 304 14.34 1.29 -17.17
CA THR A 304 13.82 1.46 -18.53
C THR A 304 13.24 0.14 -19.04
N ALA A 305 12.46 0.19 -20.13
CA ALA A 305 11.97 -1.02 -20.79
C ALA A 305 13.12 -1.96 -21.19
N ASP A 306 14.19 -1.43 -21.79
CA ASP A 306 15.36 -2.21 -22.20
C ASP A 306 16.09 -2.84 -21.00
N GLU A 307 16.26 -2.11 -19.89
CA GLU A 307 16.90 -2.65 -18.67
C GLU A 307 16.04 -3.73 -17.99
N LEU A 308 14.72 -3.65 -18.12
CA LEU A 308 13.79 -4.69 -17.66
C LEU A 308 13.85 -5.92 -18.57
N ASP A 309 13.88 -5.74 -19.89
CA ASP A 309 14.02 -6.82 -20.86
C ASP A 309 15.33 -7.60 -20.64
N ASP A 310 16.45 -6.88 -20.48
CA ASP A 310 17.76 -7.45 -20.10
C ASP A 310 17.65 -8.30 -18.82
N TYR A 311 16.94 -7.79 -17.81
CA TYR A 311 16.72 -8.50 -16.56
C TYR A 311 15.87 -9.76 -16.75
N TYR A 312 14.77 -9.70 -17.47
CA TYR A 312 13.91 -10.86 -17.71
C TYR A 312 14.62 -11.94 -18.53
N ALA A 313 15.35 -11.54 -19.57
CA ALA A 313 16.17 -12.46 -20.35
C ALA A 313 17.31 -13.08 -19.52
N PHE A 314 17.96 -12.31 -18.63
CA PHE A 314 18.89 -12.87 -17.66
C PHE A 314 18.21 -13.89 -16.74
N MET A 315 17.02 -13.56 -16.25
CA MET A 315 16.26 -14.41 -15.32
C MET A 315 15.89 -15.76 -15.92
N ASP A 316 15.46 -15.78 -17.19
CA ASP A 316 15.11 -17.01 -17.91
C ASP A 316 16.31 -17.95 -18.07
N ARG A 317 17.49 -17.37 -18.37
CA ARG A 317 18.74 -18.15 -18.49
C ARG A 317 19.26 -18.60 -17.13
N ALA A 318 19.13 -17.79 -16.09
CA ALA A 318 19.60 -18.10 -14.73
C ALA A 318 18.70 -19.08 -13.96
N THR A 319 17.50 -19.37 -14.46
CA THR A 319 16.51 -20.25 -13.82
C THR A 319 16.10 -21.44 -14.69
N VAL A 320 16.75 -21.66 -15.84
CA VAL A 320 16.53 -22.87 -16.63
C VAL A 320 16.90 -24.12 -15.84
N GLN A 321 16.21 -25.24 -16.09
CA GLN A 321 16.53 -26.50 -15.44
C GLN A 321 17.99 -26.89 -15.73
N GLY A 322 18.76 -27.15 -14.68
CA GLY A 322 20.20 -27.44 -14.77
C GLY A 322 21.12 -26.21 -14.73
N ALA A 323 20.59 -24.98 -14.54
CA ALA A 323 21.40 -23.80 -14.25
C ALA A 323 22.25 -24.00 -12.98
N SER A 324 23.44 -23.39 -12.93
CA SER A 324 24.31 -23.49 -11.76
C SER A 324 23.68 -22.80 -10.55
N ALA A 325 23.92 -23.34 -9.34
CA ALA A 325 23.46 -22.72 -8.10
C ALA A 325 23.96 -21.27 -7.93
N SER A 326 25.13 -20.94 -8.49
CA SER A 326 25.68 -19.59 -8.49
C SER A 326 24.86 -18.61 -9.35
N LEU A 327 24.42 -19.03 -10.55
CA LEU A 327 23.55 -18.23 -11.42
C LEU A 327 22.20 -17.97 -10.76
N SER A 328 21.54 -19.01 -10.22
CA SER A 328 20.25 -18.85 -9.54
C SER A 328 20.36 -18.03 -8.24
N SER A 329 21.49 -18.10 -7.54
CA SER A 329 21.76 -17.20 -6.41
C SER A 329 21.88 -15.74 -6.87
N LYS A 330 22.63 -15.50 -7.95
CA LYS A 330 22.79 -14.16 -8.53
C LYS A 330 21.46 -13.56 -8.98
N ALA A 331 20.62 -14.34 -9.65
CA ALA A 331 19.27 -13.97 -10.03
C ALA A 331 18.44 -13.45 -8.84
N ARG A 332 18.48 -14.16 -7.70
CA ARG A 332 17.80 -13.74 -6.46
C ARG A 332 18.37 -12.43 -5.90
N THR A 333 19.69 -12.28 -5.90
CA THR A 333 20.35 -11.05 -5.43
C THR A 333 19.97 -9.84 -6.29
N VAL A 334 19.95 -9.99 -7.63
CA VAL A 334 19.54 -8.93 -8.55
C VAL A 334 18.05 -8.62 -8.41
N ALA A 335 17.20 -9.63 -8.25
CA ALA A 335 15.78 -9.41 -7.96
C ALA A 335 15.61 -8.53 -6.70
N GLN A 336 16.38 -8.81 -5.64
CA GLN A 336 16.36 -8.06 -4.38
C GLN A 336 16.96 -6.65 -4.47
N SER A 337 17.74 -6.33 -5.51
CA SER A 337 18.35 -5.00 -5.68
C SER A 337 17.38 -3.92 -6.18
N GLY A 338 16.16 -4.30 -6.57
CA GLY A 338 15.13 -3.36 -7.01
C GLY A 338 14.17 -3.92 -8.05
N TYR A 339 14.59 -4.94 -8.81
CA TYR A 339 13.79 -5.52 -9.89
C TYR A 339 12.53 -6.27 -9.40
N ALA A 340 12.55 -6.81 -8.17
CA ALA A 340 11.40 -7.49 -7.57
C ALA A 340 10.38 -6.55 -6.90
N LYS A 341 10.54 -5.22 -7.03
CA LYS A 341 9.52 -4.26 -6.57
C LYS A 341 8.19 -4.50 -7.28
N ALA A 342 7.09 -4.08 -6.66
CA ALA A 342 5.76 -4.22 -7.25
C ALA A 342 5.68 -3.57 -8.64
N ASN A 343 6.27 -2.38 -8.78
CA ASN A 343 6.40 -1.61 -10.02
C ASN A 343 7.86 -1.14 -10.19
N PRO A 344 8.74 -1.92 -10.83
CA PRO A 344 10.17 -1.61 -10.98
C PRO A 344 10.49 -0.65 -12.13
N GLY A 345 9.62 -0.53 -13.15
CA GLY A 345 9.76 0.38 -14.29
C GLY A 345 9.71 1.89 -13.95
N GLN A 346 9.84 2.72 -14.97
CA GLN A 346 9.86 4.18 -14.85
C GLN A 346 8.48 4.83 -14.97
N ASP A 347 7.65 4.43 -15.94
CA ASP A 347 6.48 5.20 -16.33
C ASP A 347 5.19 4.40 -16.21
N TYR A 348 4.23 4.93 -15.45
CA TYR A 348 2.94 4.27 -15.25
C TYR A 348 1.76 5.21 -15.42
N LEU A 349 0.68 4.64 -15.94
CA LEU A 349 -0.65 5.25 -15.95
C LEU A 349 -1.57 4.44 -15.03
N TYR A 350 -2.28 5.12 -14.14
CA TYR A 350 -3.33 4.54 -13.30
C TYR A 350 -4.66 5.22 -13.60
N LEU A 351 -5.71 4.41 -13.76
CA LEU A 351 -7.07 4.87 -13.94
C LEU A 351 -7.98 4.08 -13.02
N LYS A 352 -8.91 4.74 -12.34
CA LYS A 352 -9.94 4.09 -11.55
C LYS A 352 -11.29 4.75 -11.79
N ALA A 353 -12.30 3.95 -12.07
CA ALA A 353 -13.70 4.37 -12.07
C ALA A 353 -14.44 3.61 -10.97
N SER A 354 -15.20 4.30 -10.13
CA SER A 354 -15.98 3.67 -9.06
C SER A 354 -17.35 4.32 -8.90
N LYS A 355 -18.35 3.51 -8.57
CA LYS A 355 -19.72 3.95 -8.31
C LYS A 355 -20.31 3.20 -7.12
N ALA A 356 -20.83 3.96 -6.16
CA ALA A 356 -21.70 3.44 -5.13
C ALA A 356 -23.11 3.22 -5.70
N GLU A 357 -23.77 2.18 -5.23
CA GLU A 357 -25.15 1.82 -5.55
C GLU A 357 -25.49 1.80 -7.05
N PRO A 358 -24.67 1.14 -7.89
CA PRO A 358 -24.91 1.07 -9.32
C PRO A 358 -26.25 0.38 -9.60
N PHE A 359 -27.01 0.91 -10.56
CA PHE A 359 -28.32 0.36 -10.96
C PHE A 359 -29.33 0.22 -9.80
N GLY A 360 -29.18 1.03 -8.73
CA GLY A 360 -30.04 0.96 -7.54
C GLY A 360 -29.72 -0.20 -6.60
N TRP A 361 -28.53 -0.81 -6.73
CA TRP A 361 -28.08 -1.86 -5.83
C TRP A 361 -27.62 -1.28 -4.49
N LEU A 362 -28.58 -1.11 -3.57
CA LEU A 362 -28.38 -0.54 -2.23
C LEU A 362 -27.24 -1.24 -1.47
N TYR A 363 -26.36 -0.45 -0.83
CA TYR A 363 -25.15 -0.92 -0.14
C TYR A 363 -24.10 -1.64 -1.01
N GLY A 364 -24.33 -1.71 -2.32
CA GLY A 364 -23.40 -2.26 -3.28
C GLY A 364 -22.44 -1.19 -3.81
N SER A 365 -21.24 -1.60 -4.21
CA SER A 365 -20.30 -0.74 -4.92
C SER A 365 -19.57 -1.53 -6.00
N VAL A 366 -19.27 -0.85 -7.11
CA VAL A 366 -18.45 -1.40 -8.20
C VAL A 366 -17.28 -0.47 -8.49
N ALA A 367 -16.14 -1.05 -8.83
CA ALA A 367 -14.99 -0.32 -9.33
C ALA A 367 -14.28 -1.07 -10.45
N LEU A 368 -13.64 -0.32 -11.34
CA LEU A 368 -12.71 -0.83 -12.33
C LEU A 368 -11.43 -0.02 -12.24
N THR A 369 -10.34 -0.69 -11.92
CA THR A 369 -9.00 -0.10 -11.86
C THR A 369 -8.15 -0.64 -13.00
N THR A 370 -7.41 0.22 -13.69
CA THR A 370 -6.45 -0.13 -14.72
C THR A 370 -5.11 0.50 -14.39
N MET A 371 -4.04 -0.26 -14.56
CA MET A 371 -2.67 0.19 -14.41
C MET A 371 -1.87 -0.27 -15.63
N ALA A 372 -1.09 0.61 -16.23
CA ALA A 372 -0.22 0.25 -17.34
C ALA A 372 1.19 0.74 -17.08
N ASN A 373 2.19 -0.10 -17.34
CA ASN A 373 3.57 0.33 -17.53
C ASN A 373 3.66 0.83 -18.98
N ILE A 374 3.86 2.14 -19.14
CA ILE A 374 3.84 2.78 -20.46
C ILE A 374 5.11 2.42 -21.24
N GLY A 375 6.22 2.15 -20.54
CA GLY A 375 7.51 1.84 -21.16
C GLY A 375 7.51 0.51 -21.92
N ASP A 376 6.88 -0.52 -21.36
CA ASP A 376 6.82 -1.86 -21.98
C ASP A 376 5.43 -2.25 -22.51
N GLY A 377 4.42 -1.39 -22.33
CA GLY A 377 3.06 -1.60 -22.80
C GLY A 377 2.28 -2.69 -22.05
N SER A 378 2.82 -3.24 -20.96
CA SER A 378 2.11 -4.20 -20.14
C SER A 378 1.12 -3.53 -19.18
N TRP A 379 0.13 -4.29 -18.73
CA TRP A 379 -0.99 -3.75 -17.97
C TRP A 379 -1.59 -4.74 -16.97
N GLN A 380 -2.31 -4.16 -16.02
CA GLN A 380 -3.17 -4.82 -15.05
C GLN A 380 -4.57 -4.20 -15.10
N ILE A 381 -5.61 -5.03 -15.12
CA ILE A 381 -7.01 -4.61 -14.98
C ILE A 381 -7.61 -5.32 -13.76
N GLN A 382 -8.36 -4.57 -12.96
CA GLN A 382 -8.91 -5.02 -11.70
C GLN A 382 -10.36 -4.56 -11.53
N PRO A 383 -11.34 -5.36 -11.96
CA PRO A 383 -12.73 -5.16 -11.55
C PRO A 383 -12.92 -5.58 -10.09
N GLU A 384 -13.69 -4.79 -9.36
CA GLU A 384 -13.99 -5.00 -7.96
C GLU A 384 -15.47 -4.75 -7.68
N VAL A 385 -16.02 -5.54 -6.78
CA VAL A 385 -17.38 -5.40 -6.26
C VAL A 385 -17.35 -5.54 -4.74
N SER A 386 -18.13 -4.73 -4.04
CA SER A 386 -18.30 -4.85 -2.58
C SER A 386 -19.75 -4.65 -2.14
N TYR A 387 -20.07 -5.18 -0.97
CA TYR A 387 -21.39 -5.09 -0.36
C TYR A 387 -21.28 -4.95 1.16
N THR A 388 -21.97 -3.96 1.72
CA THR A 388 -21.97 -3.64 3.16
C THR A 388 -23.37 -3.62 3.77
N GLY A 389 -24.36 -4.28 3.15
CA GLY A 389 -25.75 -4.24 3.60
C GLY A 389 -26.07 -5.13 4.81
N PHE A 390 -25.07 -5.87 5.33
CA PHE A 390 -25.21 -6.64 6.57
C PHE A 390 -24.52 -5.89 7.71
N SER A 391 -25.16 -5.85 8.88
CA SER A 391 -24.60 -5.19 10.05
C SER A 391 -23.21 -5.72 10.37
N ASN A 392 -22.25 -4.80 10.47
CA ASN A 392 -20.85 -5.08 10.79
C ASN A 392 -20.15 -6.05 9.83
N LEU A 393 -20.66 -6.28 8.62
CA LEU A 393 -20.06 -7.21 7.66
C LEU A 393 -19.84 -6.55 6.31
N GLU A 394 -18.58 -6.56 5.88
CA GLU A 394 -18.16 -6.16 4.54
C GLU A 394 -17.82 -7.42 3.73
N LEU A 395 -18.42 -7.53 2.54
CA LEU A 395 -18.06 -8.51 1.53
C LEU A 395 -17.37 -7.79 0.38
N ARG A 396 -16.20 -8.25 -0.04
CA ARG A 396 -15.49 -7.71 -1.22
C ARG A 396 -15.02 -8.84 -2.11
N SER A 397 -15.12 -8.66 -3.41
CA SER A 397 -14.58 -9.58 -4.41
C SER A 397 -13.93 -8.79 -5.53
N ARG A 398 -12.78 -9.25 -6.01
CA ARG A 398 -12.06 -8.62 -7.11
C ARG A 398 -11.31 -9.64 -7.95
N ALA A 399 -11.18 -9.33 -9.24
CA ALA A 399 -10.27 -10.04 -10.13
C ALA A 399 -9.08 -9.14 -10.43
N ILE A 400 -7.90 -9.72 -10.63
CA ILE A 400 -6.70 -9.03 -11.09
C ILE A 400 -6.24 -9.79 -12.33
N LEU A 401 -6.26 -9.12 -13.47
CA LEU A 401 -5.92 -9.66 -14.78
C LEU A 401 -4.66 -8.97 -15.27
N LEU A 402 -3.63 -9.73 -15.63
CA LEU A 402 -2.36 -9.21 -16.14
C LEU A 402 -2.20 -9.53 -17.62
N GLY A 403 -1.74 -8.57 -18.42
CA GLY A 403 -1.52 -8.75 -19.85
C GLY A 403 -0.47 -7.79 -20.40
N GLY A 404 -0.15 -7.94 -21.69
CA GLY A 404 0.89 -7.16 -22.36
C GLY A 404 1.70 -7.98 -23.35
N PRO A 405 2.77 -7.39 -23.91
CA PRO A 405 3.78 -8.11 -24.69
C PRO A 405 4.47 -9.21 -23.88
N GLU A 406 5.06 -10.19 -24.55
CA GLU A 406 5.96 -11.15 -23.91
C GLU A 406 7.17 -10.43 -23.30
N ASN A 407 7.74 -10.97 -22.22
CA ASN A 407 8.86 -10.38 -21.47
C ASN A 407 8.62 -8.95 -20.95
N ALA A 408 7.36 -8.58 -20.73
CA ALA A 408 7.00 -7.30 -20.11
C ALA A 408 6.59 -7.48 -18.64
N GLU A 409 6.65 -6.42 -17.84
CA GLU A 409 6.52 -6.45 -16.38
C GLU A 409 5.31 -7.24 -15.87
N PHE A 410 4.10 -6.94 -16.35
CA PHE A 410 2.90 -7.61 -15.85
C PHE A 410 2.77 -9.06 -16.36
N THR A 411 3.39 -9.38 -17.50
CA THR A 411 3.41 -10.74 -18.06
C THR A 411 4.47 -11.64 -17.41
N THR A 412 5.49 -11.07 -16.78
CA THR A 412 6.55 -11.81 -16.10
C THR A 412 6.27 -12.03 -14.61
N LYS A 413 5.21 -11.43 -14.05
CA LYS A 413 4.78 -11.72 -12.66
C LYS A 413 4.48 -13.23 -12.49
N THR A 414 4.48 -13.71 -11.25
CA THR A 414 4.27 -15.13 -10.92
C THR A 414 2.89 -15.69 -11.29
N SER A 415 1.88 -14.84 -11.48
CA SER A 415 0.50 -15.24 -11.78
C SER A 415 -0.06 -14.50 -12.99
N ASN A 416 -0.80 -15.21 -13.84
CA ASN A 416 -1.55 -14.64 -14.97
C ASN A 416 -2.72 -13.79 -14.51
N TRP A 417 -3.45 -14.33 -13.54
CA TRP A 417 -4.57 -13.65 -12.92
C TRP A 417 -4.78 -14.16 -11.51
N ARG A 418 -5.49 -13.37 -10.71
CA ARG A 418 -5.91 -13.71 -9.35
C ARG A 418 -7.35 -13.31 -9.13
N LEU A 419 -8.14 -14.21 -8.54
CA LEU A 419 -9.45 -13.92 -7.97
C LEU A 419 -9.31 -13.87 -6.46
N GLU A 420 -9.88 -12.85 -5.83
CA GLU A 420 -9.90 -12.70 -4.39
C GLU A 420 -11.32 -12.40 -3.93
N ALA A 421 -11.72 -13.01 -2.82
CA ALA A 421 -12.94 -12.65 -2.10
C ALA A 421 -12.66 -12.65 -0.61
N TYR A 422 -13.20 -11.68 0.12
CA TYR A 422 -13.21 -11.72 1.57
C TYR A 422 -14.56 -11.40 2.17
N ALA A 423 -14.72 -11.88 3.40
CA ALA A 423 -15.72 -11.44 4.34
C ALA A 423 -15.00 -10.86 5.57
N ARG A 424 -15.31 -9.62 5.94
CA ARG A 424 -14.72 -8.93 7.08
C ARG A 424 -15.82 -8.52 8.05
N TRP A 425 -15.78 -9.06 9.26
CA TRP A 425 -16.70 -8.76 10.34
C TRP A 425 -16.05 -7.81 11.34
N PHE A 426 -16.71 -6.69 11.63
CA PHE A 426 -16.27 -5.66 12.57
C PHE A 426 -16.94 -5.83 13.94
N PHE A 427 -16.28 -5.42 15.01
CA PHE A 427 -16.81 -5.48 16.38
C PHE A 427 -16.23 -4.40 17.29
#